data_AF-R5MUA6-F1
#
_entry.id   AF-R5MUA6-F1
#
_cell.length_a   1.000
_cell.length_b   1.000
_cell.length_c   1.000
_cell.angle_alpha   90.00
_cell.angle_beta   90.00
_cell.angle_gamma   90.00
#
_symmetry.space_group_name_H-M   'P 1'
#
loop_
_entity.id
_entity.type
_entity.pdbx_description
1 polymer ?
#
loop_
_entity_poly.entity_id
_entity_poly.type
_entity_poly.pdbx_seq_one_letter_code
_entity_poly.pdbx_strand_id
1 'polypeptide(L)'
;MYDLELEKNEEIKILDDKAKVIANNKTLGVSIVVTNKNMYLLDTPRGFDDIILGNVINPPVTKRVIAKFSLEDVIFKENTDLGSIYMLKDNNYLEIISDTINDYLKKLNK
;
A
#
# COMPACT_ATOMS: atom_id res chain seq x y z
N MET A 1 -4.82 -9.65 9.63
CA MET A 1 -5.96 -9.91 8.72
C MET A 1 -6.21 -8.66 7.90
N TYR A 2 -6.59 -8.75 6.62
CA TYR A 2 -6.90 -7.57 5.79
C TYR A 2 -8.40 -7.41 5.66
N ASP A 3 -8.89 -6.20 5.89
CA ASP A 3 -10.25 -5.79 5.55
C ASP A 3 -10.25 -5.26 4.12
N LEU A 4 -10.21 -6.18 3.16
CA LEU A 4 -10.07 -5.90 1.73
C LEU A 4 -11.19 -6.60 0.96
N GLU A 5 -12.13 -5.83 0.44
CA GLU A 5 -13.18 -6.32 -0.45
C GLU A 5 -12.74 -6.14 -1.91
N LEU A 6 -12.63 -7.25 -2.63
CA LEU A 6 -12.25 -7.27 -4.05
C LEU A 6 -13.49 -7.26 -4.94
N GLU A 7 -13.41 -6.55 -6.06
CA GLU A 7 -14.46 -6.59 -7.07
C GLU A 7 -14.53 -7.97 -7.76
N LYS A 8 -15.64 -8.23 -8.45
CA LYS A 8 -15.77 -9.44 -9.28
C LYS A 8 -14.64 -9.47 -10.33
N ASN A 9 -13.95 -10.61 -10.42
CA ASN A 9 -12.78 -10.86 -11.28
C ASN A 9 -11.55 -10.00 -10.94
N GLU A 10 -11.50 -9.40 -9.75
CA GLU A 10 -10.31 -8.77 -9.24
C GLU A 10 -9.45 -9.80 -8.49
N GLU A 11 -8.17 -9.89 -8.85
CA GLU A 11 -7.23 -10.88 -8.34
C GLU A 11 -5.99 -10.19 -7.80
N ILE A 12 -5.58 -10.55 -6.58
CA ILE A 12 -4.32 -10.09 -6.00
C ILE A 12 -3.14 -10.62 -6.83
N LYS A 13 -2.25 -9.72 -7.21
CA LYS A 13 -1.02 -10.05 -7.98
C LYS A 13 0.21 -9.95 -7.11
N ILE A 14 0.26 -8.96 -6.22
CA ILE A 14 1.37 -8.80 -5.30
C ILE A 14 0.92 -8.11 -4.02
N LEU A 15 1.60 -8.43 -2.93
CA LEU A 15 1.35 -7.88 -1.61
C LEU A 15 2.69 -7.65 -0.92
N ASP A 16 2.88 -6.47 -0.34
CA ASP A 16 3.95 -6.21 0.61
C ASP A 16 3.37 -5.64 1.90
N ASP A 17 3.64 -6.34 2.98
CA ASP A 17 3.09 -6.10 4.31
C ASP A 17 3.91 -5.17 5.19
N LYS A 18 5.12 -4.82 4.70
CA LYS A 18 6.13 -4.02 5.38
C LYS A 18 6.48 -2.75 4.59
N ALA A 19 5.70 -2.45 3.57
CA ALA A 19 5.90 -1.29 2.73
C ALA A 19 5.75 0.02 3.52
N LYS A 20 6.31 1.08 2.96
CA LYS A 20 6.08 2.44 3.45
C LYS A 20 5.73 3.34 2.28
N VAL A 21 4.94 4.37 2.59
CA VAL A 21 4.66 5.45 1.64
C VAL A 21 5.07 6.78 2.22
N ILE A 22 5.57 7.68 1.38
CA ILE A 22 5.76 9.09 1.74
C ILE A 22 4.69 9.90 1.04
N ALA A 23 3.88 10.59 1.84
CA ALA A 23 2.89 11.56 1.39
C ALA A 23 2.96 12.79 2.30
N ASN A 24 2.94 14.00 1.72
CA ASN A 24 2.98 15.26 2.47
C ASN A 24 4.10 15.33 3.54
N ASN A 25 5.32 14.91 3.17
CA ASN A 25 6.50 14.84 4.06
C ASN A 25 6.33 13.95 5.30
N LYS A 26 5.35 13.03 5.30
CA LYS A 26 5.16 12.03 6.35
C LYS A 26 5.36 10.64 5.77
N THR A 27 6.17 9.84 6.46
CA THR A 27 6.32 8.42 6.18
C THR A 27 5.26 7.64 6.95
N LEU A 28 4.49 6.81 6.25
CA LEU A 28 3.49 5.93 6.84
C LEU A 28 3.86 4.48 6.52
N GLY A 29 3.90 3.63 7.55
CA GLY A 29 4.00 2.18 7.36
C GLY A 29 2.65 1.65 6.91
N VAL A 30 2.62 0.91 5.82
CA VAL A 30 1.38 0.39 5.22
C VAL A 30 1.60 -1.02 4.69
N SER A 31 0.53 -1.78 4.54
CA SER A 31 0.50 -2.84 3.54
C SER A 31 0.08 -2.27 2.20
N ILE A 32 0.74 -2.70 1.14
CA ILE A 32 0.32 -2.41 -0.22
C ILE A 32 -0.13 -3.71 -0.85
N VAL A 33 -1.37 -3.72 -1.36
CA VAL A 33 -1.90 -4.83 -2.15
C VAL A 33 -2.14 -4.31 -3.55
N VAL A 34 -1.55 -4.96 -4.55
CA VAL A 34 -1.77 -4.65 -5.95
C VAL A 34 -2.49 -5.82 -6.60
N THR A 35 -3.62 -5.53 -7.26
CA THR A 35 -4.43 -6.51 -7.98
C THR A 35 -4.20 -6.40 -9.49
N ASN A 36 -5.03 -7.04 -10.30
CA ASN A 36 -5.09 -6.78 -11.75
C ASN A 36 -5.84 -5.49 -12.12
N LYS A 37 -6.45 -4.79 -11.16
CA LYS A 37 -7.25 -3.58 -11.41
C LYS A 37 -6.85 -2.38 -10.56
N ASN A 38 -6.53 -2.59 -9.29
CA ASN A 38 -6.35 -1.53 -8.30
C ASN A 38 -5.09 -1.75 -7.45
N MET A 39 -4.60 -0.66 -6.89
CA MET A 39 -3.64 -0.65 -5.79
C MET A 39 -4.35 -0.17 -4.52
N TYR A 40 -4.16 -0.90 -3.42
CA TYR A 40 -4.72 -0.61 -2.12
C TYR A 40 -3.60 -0.32 -1.13
N LEU A 41 -3.74 0.76 -0.35
CA LEU A 41 -2.95 1.02 0.83
C LEU A 41 -3.77 0.66 2.06
N LEU A 42 -3.23 -0.18 2.93
CA LEU A 42 -3.88 -0.62 4.16
C LEU A 42 -3.02 -0.26 5.37
N ASP A 43 -3.65 0.29 6.40
CA ASP A 43 -3.00 0.69 7.64
C ASP A 43 -3.60 -0.05 8.83
N THR A 44 -2.81 -0.17 9.90
CA THR A 44 -3.29 -0.64 11.21
C THR A 44 -4.03 0.52 11.88
N PRO A 45 -5.27 0.32 12.38
CA PRO A 45 -5.96 1.37 13.10
C PRO A 45 -5.18 1.73 14.37
N ARG A 46 -4.76 3.00 14.49
CA ARG A 46 -3.90 3.52 15.57
C ARG A 46 -4.37 3.22 16.99
N GLY A 47 -5.67 2.97 17.19
CA GLY A 47 -6.24 2.60 18.49
C GLY A 47 -5.91 1.17 18.96
N PHE A 48 -5.32 0.32 18.12
CA PHE A 48 -4.85 -1.02 18.51
C PHE A 48 -3.37 -1.05 18.91
N ASP A 49 -2.56 -0.11 18.42
CA ASP A 49 -1.13 -0.02 18.76
C ASP A 49 -0.93 0.33 20.25
N ASP A 50 -1.90 1.04 20.85
CA ASP A 50 -1.91 1.45 22.26
C ASP A 50 -2.45 0.37 23.22
N ILE A 51 -2.96 -0.76 22.72
CA ILE A 51 -3.53 -1.82 23.57
C ILE A 51 -2.42 -2.81 23.96
N ILE A 52 -1.78 -2.56 25.11
CA ILE A 52 -0.92 -3.55 25.77
C ILE A 52 -1.82 -4.65 26.33
N LEU A 53 -2.02 -5.73 25.57
CA LEU A 53 -2.70 -6.92 26.07
C LEU A 53 -1.70 -7.79 26.83
N GLY A 54 -1.82 -7.83 28.16
CA GLY A 54 -1.07 -8.79 28.98
C GLY A 54 -1.34 -10.23 28.55
N ASN A 55 -0.29 -11.03 28.36
CA ASN A 55 -0.28 -12.47 28.03
C ASN A 55 -1.32 -12.97 27.00
N VAL A 56 -1.82 -12.10 26.12
CA VAL A 56 -2.49 -12.54 24.89
C VAL A 56 -1.45 -12.46 23.79
N ILE A 57 -1.07 -13.62 23.26
CA ILE A 57 -0.25 -13.76 22.06
C ILE A 57 -0.92 -12.89 20.97
N ASN A 58 -0.30 -11.75 20.63
CA ASN A 58 -0.75 -10.72 19.68
C ASN A 58 -2.02 -11.10 18.91
N PRO A 59 -3.21 -10.63 19.30
CA PRO A 59 -4.43 -10.96 18.56
C PRO A 59 -4.27 -10.51 17.10
N PRO A 60 -4.92 -11.21 16.15
CA PRO A 60 -4.82 -10.85 14.75
C PRO A 60 -5.35 -9.42 14.54
N VAL A 61 -4.43 -8.48 14.29
CA VAL A 61 -4.77 -7.09 14.00
C VAL A 61 -5.32 -7.00 12.58
N THR A 62 -6.42 -6.26 12.42
CA THR A 62 -7.06 -6.06 11.12
C THR A 62 -6.56 -4.78 10.48
N LYS A 63 -5.93 -4.88 9.31
CA LYS A 63 -5.50 -3.74 8.50
C LYS A 63 -6.65 -3.26 7.63
N ARG A 64 -6.95 -1.97 7.65
CA ARG A 64 -8.06 -1.35 6.91
C ARG A 64 -7.56 -0.58 5.70
N VAL A 65 -8.31 -0.61 4.60
CA VAL A 65 -8.01 0.21 3.42
C VAL A 65 -8.10 1.69 3.78
N ILE A 66 -7.01 2.41 3.60
CA ILE A 66 -6.92 3.87 3.79
C ILE A 66 -6.86 4.61 2.45
N ALA A 67 -6.49 3.93 1.37
CA ALA A 67 -6.56 4.46 0.01
C ALA A 67 -6.71 3.34 -1.02
N LYS A 68 -7.40 3.64 -2.12
CA LYS A 68 -7.58 2.79 -3.30
C LYS A 68 -7.31 3.63 -4.54
N PHE A 69 -6.51 3.11 -5.46
CA PHE A 69 -6.16 3.75 -6.73
C PHE A 69 -6.38 2.76 -7.87
N SER A 70 -6.98 3.21 -8.98
CA SER A 70 -7.00 2.41 -10.21
C SER A 70 -5.57 2.25 -10.71
N LEU A 71 -5.16 1.05 -11.12
CA LEU A 71 -3.79 0.81 -11.58
C LEU A 71 -3.44 1.58 -12.84
N GLU A 72 -4.43 1.86 -13.68
CA GLU A 72 -4.26 2.68 -14.89
C GLU A 72 -3.89 4.14 -14.55
N ASP A 73 -4.25 4.61 -13.35
CA ASP A 73 -3.95 5.96 -12.86
C ASP A 73 -2.59 6.02 -12.13
N VAL A 74 -1.88 4.90 -11.94
CA VAL A 74 -0.60 4.83 -11.21
C VAL A 74 0.57 4.87 -12.18
N ILE A 75 1.06 6.07 -12.46
CA ILE A 75 2.08 6.31 -13.48
C ILE A 75 3.45 6.47 -12.83
N PHE A 76 4.42 5.65 -13.25
CA PHE A 76 5.80 5.80 -12.80
C PHE A 76 6.38 7.16 -13.23
N LYS A 77 6.99 7.88 -12.28
CA LYS A 77 7.62 9.17 -12.55
C LYS A 77 9.14 9.07 -12.55
N GLU A 78 9.71 8.69 -11.41
CA GLU A 78 11.16 8.61 -11.22
C GLU A 78 11.53 7.72 -10.02
N ASN A 79 12.80 7.34 -9.94
CA ASN A 79 13.38 6.69 -8.76
C ASN A 79 13.94 7.75 -7.82
N THR A 80 13.89 7.46 -6.52
CA THR A 80 14.56 8.25 -5.46
C THR A 80 15.60 7.38 -4.77
N ASP A 81 16.36 7.97 -3.85
CA ASP A 81 17.30 7.22 -3.00
C ASP A 81 16.58 6.23 -2.06
N LEU A 82 15.29 6.44 -1.78
CA LEU A 82 14.51 5.63 -0.84
C LEU A 82 13.55 4.65 -1.54
N GLY A 83 13.12 4.94 -2.77
CA GLY A 83 12.08 4.18 -3.43
C GLY A 83 11.74 4.68 -4.83
N SER A 84 10.45 4.85 -5.12
CA SER A 84 9.99 5.29 -6.43
C SER A 84 8.75 6.17 -6.31
N ILE A 85 8.74 7.27 -7.06
CA ILE A 85 7.63 8.22 -7.09
C ILE A 85 6.66 7.80 -8.20
N TYR A 86 5.39 7.71 -7.83
CA TYR A 86 4.28 7.51 -8.74
C TYR A 86 3.38 8.74 -8.72
N MET A 87 3.00 9.18 -9.91
CA MET A 87 1.94 10.16 -10.10
C MET A 87 0.60 9.43 -10.11
N LEU A 88 -0.33 9.91 -9.30
CA LEU A 88 -1.70 9.43 -9.20
C LEU A 88 -2.64 10.38 -9.94
N LYS A 89 -3.91 10.00 -10.09
CA LYS A 89 -4.97 10.92 -10.54
C LYS A 89 -5.00 12.18 -9.66
N ASP A 90 -5.41 13.31 -10.24
CA ASP A 90 -5.50 14.63 -9.59
C ASP A 90 -4.16 15.27 -9.19
N ASN A 91 -3.06 14.96 -9.90
CA ASN A 91 -1.72 15.51 -9.65
C ASN A 91 -1.16 15.24 -8.24
N ASN A 92 -1.68 14.20 -7.57
CA ASN A 92 -1.11 13.73 -6.31
C ASN A 92 0.11 12.85 -6.58
N TYR A 93 1.09 12.90 -5.68
CA TYR A 93 2.28 12.06 -5.75
C TYR A 93 2.33 11.13 -4.55
N LEU A 94 2.79 9.91 -4.79
CA LEU A 94 3.04 8.92 -3.77
C LEU A 94 4.42 8.32 -4.01
N GLU A 95 5.31 8.46 -3.04
CA GLU A 95 6.57 7.74 -3.05
C GLU A 95 6.40 6.40 -2.33
N ILE A 96 6.69 5.30 -3.03
CA ILE A 96 6.58 3.94 -2.51
C ILE A 96 7.98 3.43 -2.17
N ILE A 97 8.14 3.03 -0.90
CA ILE A 97 9.35 2.40 -0.36
C ILE A 97 9.02 0.91 -0.18
N SER A 98 9.17 0.16 -1.28
CA SER A 98 9.09 -1.29 -1.35
C SER A 98 9.63 -1.75 -2.69
N ASP A 99 10.77 -2.44 -2.69
CA ASP A 99 11.36 -2.99 -3.93
C ASP A 99 10.39 -3.93 -4.64
N THR A 100 9.68 -4.75 -3.85
CA THR A 100 8.72 -5.75 -4.35
C THR A 100 7.59 -5.08 -5.13
N ILE A 101 6.98 -4.03 -4.56
CA ILE A 101 5.90 -3.29 -5.22
C ILE A 101 6.44 -2.48 -6.40
N ASN A 102 7.58 -1.80 -6.22
CA ASN A 102 8.18 -0.95 -7.23
C ASN A 102 8.54 -1.75 -8.50
N ASP A 103 9.16 -2.91 -8.34
CA ASP A 103 9.51 -3.80 -9.46
C ASP A 103 8.28 -4.28 -10.23
N TYR A 104 7.17 -4.54 -9.53
CA TYR A 104 5.93 -4.96 -10.17
C TYR A 104 5.30 -3.81 -10.95
N LEU A 105 5.11 -2.64 -10.33
CA LEU A 105 4.49 -1.47 -10.97
C LEU A 105 5.31 -0.95 -12.17
N LYS A 106 6.64 -1.00 -12.09
CA LYS A 106 7.53 -0.63 -13.21
C LYS A 106 7.41 -1.57 -14.41
N LYS A 107 7.10 -2.86 -14.19
CA LYS A 107 6.85 -3.81 -15.28
C LYS A 107 5.52 -3.53 -16.00
N LEU A 108 4.52 -3.02 -15.28
CA LEU A 108 3.22 -2.64 -15.84
C LEU A 108 3.25 -1.33 -16.63
N ASN A 109 4.14 -0.41 -16.28
CA ASN A 109 4.31 0.89 -16.93
C ASN A 109 5.21 0.84 -18.20
N LYS A 110 5.40 -0.34 -18.81
CA LYS A 110 6.16 -0.56 -20.06
C LYS A 110 5.25 -0.96 -21.19
#